data_AF-A0A7S3ANB3-F1
#
_entry.id   AF-A0A7S3ANB3-F1
#
_cell.length_a   1.000
_cell.length_b   1.000
_cell.length_c   1.000
_cell.angle_alpha   90.00
_cell.angle_beta   90.00
_cell.angle_gamma   90.00
#
_symmetry.space_group_name_H-M   'P 1'
#
loop_
_entity.id
_entity.type
_entity.pdbx_description
1 polymer ?
#
loop_
_entity_poly.entity_id
_entity_poly.type
_entity_poly.pdbx_seq_one_letter_code
_entity_poly.pdbx_strand_id
1 'polypeptide(L)'
;PIKSSLLAVFTELSLKGITCTDSDAFMKAIEVGMKAIEASPANTTCHTLPNCGYTTFEHLCQAVQYAPMVEAVGQDLRDVTLFIFIWWAFVSLMLFGTGRARAEDGYSHLFTRHMIVFMGVIGVQFILALYAALRILVSVPQLHKPRPASFFEQTDTMFWELPLACYSNKHQMHHAGPILGQSCTVLRRLLKAFLYCVAAAAFSIDFLAAFASRLLRSADAEQELVQQAIEELKKHELREERWEDDAPFLYFLPAEWVRECSTTMLPRMQSLRDVKILTKFKIPLVDALRGEGIINRILFVSHRWEVPEQPDVEGKQLAAIKAYLHAHLDIEWVWFDFSTMPQGENRTPYEKAEFSLMLTAITDFYLTARVLILLDGSYASRFWTLTEAWCSMQTATPMGLRPATEDEHRYTIECIHNAKFETSGKGLIDLVSTKTPDDMYSILAKPDVNVTNAKDKDAMLPKIKQINEHVVETFHKHASALQTTEQASPSVDVAVEDARPLTVRKSCNNAELDDFKPLGERGDSERPPTARDRPDDALWA
;
A
#
# COMPACT_ATOMS: atom_id res chain seq x y z
N PRO A 1 -32.14 -17.80 28.47
CA PRO A 1 -30.85 -17.06 28.35
C PRO A 1 -31.11 -15.58 28.67
N ILE A 2 -30.26 -14.96 29.48
CA ILE A 2 -30.45 -13.56 29.89
C ILE A 2 -30.02 -12.63 28.75
N LYS A 3 -30.93 -11.76 28.29
CA LYS A 3 -30.59 -10.74 27.29
C LYS A 3 -29.61 -9.74 27.89
N SER A 4 -28.59 -9.35 27.13
CA SER A 4 -27.53 -8.42 27.59
C SER A 4 -28.10 -7.08 28.10
N SER A 5 -29.18 -6.59 27.48
CA SER A 5 -29.86 -5.35 27.89
C SER A 5 -30.56 -5.43 29.24
N LEU A 6 -30.92 -6.63 29.70
CA LEU A 6 -31.61 -6.86 30.98
C LEU A 6 -30.66 -7.31 32.10
N LEU A 7 -29.42 -7.70 31.75
CA LEU A 7 -28.46 -8.28 32.68
C LEU A 7 -28.10 -7.33 33.83
N ALA A 8 -27.92 -6.04 33.55
CA ALA A 8 -27.59 -5.03 34.57
C ALA A 8 -28.74 -4.85 35.57
N VAL A 9 -29.97 -4.73 35.08
CA VAL A 9 -31.18 -4.61 35.91
C VAL A 9 -31.34 -5.85 36.80
N PHE A 10 -31.27 -7.03 36.20
CA PHE A 10 -31.47 -8.29 36.92
C PHE A 10 -30.40 -8.51 37.98
N THR A 11 -29.15 -8.14 37.68
CA THR A 11 -28.06 -8.21 38.65
C THR A 11 -28.29 -7.26 39.82
N GLU A 12 -28.71 -6.02 39.56
CA GLU A 12 -29.02 -5.06 40.62
C GLU A 12 -30.18 -5.53 41.52
N LEU A 13 -31.23 -6.13 40.93
CA LEU A 13 -32.38 -6.64 41.67
C LEU A 13 -32.04 -7.84 42.55
N SER A 14 -31.25 -8.79 42.02
CA SER A 14 -30.76 -9.94 42.80
C SER A 14 -29.86 -9.48 43.94
N LEU A 15 -28.96 -8.52 43.69
CA LEU A 15 -28.08 -7.97 44.73
C LEU A 15 -28.83 -7.13 45.79
N LYS A 16 -30.01 -6.59 45.47
CA LYS A 16 -30.89 -5.93 46.44
C LYS A 16 -31.67 -6.91 47.32
N GLY A 17 -31.54 -8.22 47.10
CA GLY A 17 -32.16 -9.26 47.92
C GLY A 17 -33.68 -9.37 47.72
N ILE A 18 -34.18 -9.03 46.54
CA ILE A 18 -35.61 -9.14 46.24
C ILE A 18 -35.97 -10.63 46.12
N THR A 19 -36.90 -11.07 46.96
CA THR A 19 -37.39 -12.46 47.00
C THR A 19 -38.48 -12.69 45.96
N CYS A 20 -38.68 -13.96 45.58
CA CYS A 20 -39.70 -14.34 44.60
C CYS A 20 -41.00 -14.85 45.25
N THR A 21 -41.12 -14.71 46.57
CA THR A 21 -42.28 -15.09 47.37
C THR A 21 -43.48 -14.16 47.17
N ASP A 22 -43.25 -12.88 46.90
CA ASP A 22 -44.28 -11.88 46.60
C ASP A 22 -44.14 -11.43 45.14
N SER A 23 -44.97 -12.03 44.28
CA SER A 23 -44.97 -11.75 42.84
C SER A 23 -45.24 -10.28 42.54
N ASP A 24 -46.12 -9.60 43.28
CA ASP A 24 -46.49 -8.21 43.01
C ASP A 24 -45.35 -7.26 43.40
N ALA A 25 -44.69 -7.51 44.54
CA ALA A 25 -43.52 -6.75 44.97
C ALA A 25 -42.32 -6.96 44.04
N PHE A 26 -42.07 -8.20 43.61
CA PHE A 26 -40.99 -8.55 42.68
C PHE A 26 -41.16 -7.85 41.32
N MET A 27 -42.38 -7.91 40.77
CA MET A 27 -42.69 -7.30 39.48
C MET A 27 -42.64 -5.77 39.53
N LYS A 28 -43.09 -5.16 40.63
CA LYS A 28 -42.95 -3.71 40.87
C LYS A 28 -41.48 -3.28 40.96
N ALA A 29 -40.63 -4.10 41.59
CA ALA A 29 -39.21 -3.81 41.68
C ALA A 29 -38.50 -3.91 40.32
N ILE A 30 -38.89 -4.88 39.47
CA ILE A 30 -38.43 -4.93 38.07
C ILE A 30 -38.86 -3.67 37.32
N GLU A 31 -40.12 -3.27 37.41
CA GLU A 31 -40.62 -2.07 36.74
C GLU A 31 -39.83 -0.81 37.14
N VAL A 32 -39.55 -0.65 38.44
CA VAL A 32 -38.74 0.46 38.96
C VAL A 32 -37.29 0.40 38.46
N GLY A 33 -36.66 -0.78 38.47
CA GLY A 33 -35.30 -0.97 37.98
C GLY A 33 -35.16 -0.67 36.48
N MET A 34 -36.19 -0.98 35.68
CA MET A 34 -36.18 -0.70 34.25
C MET A 34 -36.39 0.79 33.92
N LYS A 35 -37.29 1.48 34.64
CA LYS A 35 -37.47 2.94 34.51
C LYS A 35 -36.20 3.73 34.87
N ALA A 36 -35.36 3.20 35.75
CA ALA A 36 -34.07 3.83 36.09
C ALA A 36 -33.06 3.80 34.93
N ILE A 37 -33.21 2.88 33.96
CA ILE A 37 -32.32 2.74 32.79
C ILE A 37 -32.82 3.51 31.56
N GLU A 38 -34.14 3.76 31.42
CA GLU A 38 -34.74 4.51 30.29
C GLU A 38 -34.24 5.97 30.13
N ALA A 39 -33.48 6.51 31.09
CA ALA A 39 -32.75 7.77 30.94
C ALA A 39 -31.46 7.66 30.08
N SER A 40 -31.13 6.48 29.56
CA SER A 40 -29.98 6.21 28.68
C SER A 40 -30.48 5.74 27.30
N PRO A 41 -29.86 6.16 26.17
CA PRO A 41 -30.51 6.14 24.85
C PRO A 41 -30.57 4.76 24.16
N ALA A 42 -30.45 3.66 24.91
CA ALA A 42 -30.61 2.30 24.39
C ALA A 42 -31.99 1.76 24.76
N ASN A 43 -32.91 1.80 23.79
CA ASN A 43 -34.24 1.19 23.75
C ASN A 43 -34.42 -0.05 24.69
N THR A 44 -34.93 0.16 25.92
CA THR A 44 -35.28 -0.94 26.84
C THR A 44 -36.72 -0.86 27.31
N THR A 45 -37.62 -1.34 26.48
CA THR A 45 -38.98 -1.67 26.89
C THR A 45 -39.07 -3.18 27.14
N CYS A 46 -39.09 -3.62 28.41
CA CYS A 46 -39.73 -4.91 28.72
C CYS A 46 -41.19 -4.64 28.45
N HIS A 47 -41.69 -4.99 27.26
CA HIS A 47 -43.03 -4.61 26.87
C HIS A 47 -44.07 -5.36 27.71
N THR A 48 -44.34 -4.72 28.86
CA THR A 48 -45.41 -4.86 29.83
C THR A 48 -45.62 -6.30 30.32
N LEU A 49 -44.54 -6.82 30.93
CA LEU A 49 -44.53 -7.76 32.07
C LEU A 49 -45.90 -8.38 32.46
N PRO A 50 -46.11 -9.71 32.35
CA PRO A 50 -45.59 -10.66 33.35
C PRO A 50 -44.73 -11.77 32.73
N ASN A 51 -43.73 -12.23 33.46
CA ASN A 51 -42.70 -13.22 33.06
C ASN A 51 -41.74 -12.72 31.96
N CYS A 52 -41.54 -11.40 31.84
CA CYS A 52 -40.90 -10.69 30.72
C CYS A 52 -39.79 -11.44 29.95
N GLY A 53 -40.19 -12.12 28.87
CA GLY A 53 -39.34 -12.86 27.93
C GLY A 53 -39.06 -14.33 28.27
N TYR A 54 -39.60 -14.83 29.40
CA TYR A 54 -39.48 -16.19 29.91
C TYR A 54 -40.84 -16.88 29.98
N THR A 55 -40.84 -18.21 29.91
CA THR A 55 -42.06 -19.02 29.80
C THR A 55 -42.86 -19.11 31.10
N THR A 56 -42.23 -18.93 32.27
CA THR A 56 -42.87 -18.97 33.59
C THR A 56 -42.28 -17.91 34.53
N PHE A 57 -43.02 -17.59 35.59
CA PHE A 57 -42.55 -16.70 36.66
C PHE A 57 -41.31 -17.26 37.35
N GLU A 58 -41.29 -18.58 37.56
CA GLU A 58 -40.13 -19.31 38.09
C GLU A 58 -38.88 -19.12 37.21
N HIS A 59 -39.02 -19.20 35.88
CA HIS A 59 -37.89 -18.97 34.98
C HIS A 59 -37.41 -17.52 34.95
N LEU A 60 -38.32 -16.54 35.11
CA LEU A 60 -37.95 -15.14 35.27
C LEU A 60 -37.20 -14.93 36.60
N CYS A 61 -37.69 -15.50 37.69
CA CYS A 61 -37.03 -15.42 38.99
C CYS A 61 -35.65 -16.07 38.95
N GLN A 62 -35.54 -17.28 38.41
CA GLN A 62 -34.25 -17.95 38.19
C GLN A 62 -33.31 -17.06 37.37
N ALA A 63 -33.79 -16.45 36.28
CA ALA A 63 -32.98 -15.54 35.48
C ALA A 63 -32.48 -14.31 36.26
N VAL A 64 -33.30 -13.75 37.16
CA VAL A 64 -32.86 -12.65 38.04
C VAL A 64 -31.81 -13.14 39.03
N GLN A 65 -32.03 -14.26 39.70
CA GLN A 65 -31.08 -14.80 40.68
C GLN A 65 -29.76 -15.25 40.06
N TYR A 66 -29.78 -15.76 38.83
CA TYR A 66 -28.57 -16.15 38.09
C TYR A 66 -27.85 -14.99 37.41
N ALA A 67 -28.45 -13.79 37.32
CA ALA A 67 -27.85 -12.65 36.62
C ALA A 67 -26.47 -12.23 37.15
N PRO A 68 -26.21 -12.15 38.47
CA PRO A 68 -24.87 -11.86 38.98
C PRO A 68 -23.81 -12.90 38.54
N MET A 69 -24.21 -14.17 38.45
CA MET A 69 -23.35 -15.26 37.99
C MET A 69 -22.97 -15.11 36.52
N VAL A 70 -23.98 -14.82 35.68
CA VAL A 70 -23.81 -14.61 34.24
C VAL A 70 -22.97 -13.35 33.97
N GLU A 71 -23.18 -12.28 34.74
CA GLU A 71 -22.36 -11.06 34.62
C GLU A 71 -20.89 -11.33 34.98
N ALA A 72 -20.64 -12.06 36.06
CA ALA A 72 -19.28 -12.42 36.48
C ALA A 72 -18.54 -13.24 35.42
N VAL A 73 -19.19 -14.28 34.86
CA VAL A 73 -18.61 -15.09 33.78
C VAL A 73 -18.35 -14.26 32.53
N GLY A 74 -19.28 -13.38 32.15
CA GLY A 74 -19.09 -12.48 31.01
C GLY A 74 -17.95 -11.47 31.20
N GLN A 75 -17.73 -11.00 32.43
CA GLN A 75 -16.57 -10.16 32.76
C GLN A 75 -15.25 -10.93 32.69
N ASP A 76 -15.18 -12.11 33.32
CA ASP A 76 -13.97 -12.93 33.32
C ASP A 76 -13.60 -13.38 31.88
N LEU A 77 -14.59 -13.70 31.03
CA LEU A 77 -14.35 -14.05 29.62
C LEU A 77 -13.75 -12.89 28.83
N ARG A 78 -14.29 -11.67 29.00
CA ARG A 78 -13.72 -10.46 28.39
C ARG A 78 -12.29 -10.21 28.86
N ASP A 79 -12.03 -10.40 30.14
CA ASP A 79 -10.70 -10.18 30.72
C ASP A 79 -9.65 -11.14 30.13
N VAL A 80 -9.98 -12.43 30.03
CA VAL A 80 -9.10 -13.44 29.41
C VAL A 80 -8.89 -13.14 27.92
N THR A 81 -9.96 -12.80 27.22
CA THR A 81 -9.92 -12.53 25.77
C THR A 81 -9.07 -11.31 25.47
N LEU A 82 -9.26 -10.22 26.21
CA LEU A 82 -8.46 -8.99 26.08
C LEU A 82 -6.97 -9.25 26.32
N PHE A 83 -6.64 -10.03 27.36
CA PHE A 83 -5.26 -10.40 27.64
C PHE A 83 -4.65 -11.21 26.48
N ILE A 84 -5.36 -12.19 25.94
CA ILE A 84 -4.89 -13.01 24.80
C ILE A 84 -4.61 -12.13 23.58
N PHE A 85 -5.52 -11.22 23.21
CA PHE A 85 -5.31 -10.33 22.07
C PHE A 85 -4.10 -9.41 22.24
N ILE A 86 -3.97 -8.80 23.43
CA ILE A 86 -2.84 -7.91 23.73
C ILE A 86 -1.52 -8.70 23.71
N TRP A 87 -1.51 -9.90 24.30
CA TRP A 87 -0.34 -10.78 24.31
C TRP A 87 0.04 -11.23 22.90
N TRP A 88 -0.93 -11.65 22.08
CA TRP A 88 -0.68 -12.08 20.71
C TRP A 88 -0.14 -10.94 19.85
N ALA A 89 -0.70 -9.73 19.97
CA ALA A 89 -0.18 -8.54 19.28
C ALA A 89 1.27 -8.24 19.71
N PHE A 90 1.57 -8.34 21.01
CA PHE A 90 2.92 -8.13 21.54
C PHE A 90 3.93 -9.16 21.01
N VAL A 91 3.61 -10.46 21.08
CA VAL A 91 4.48 -11.53 20.59
C VAL A 91 4.71 -11.40 19.08
N SER A 92 3.67 -11.10 18.31
CA SER A 92 3.77 -10.85 16.86
C SER A 92 4.68 -9.67 16.53
N LEU A 93 4.59 -8.56 17.29
CA LEU A 93 5.48 -7.41 17.13
C LEU A 93 6.95 -7.74 17.48
N MET A 94 7.19 -8.60 18.46
CA MET A 94 8.54 -9.04 18.84
C MET A 94 9.16 -10.02 17.82
N LEU A 95 8.36 -10.94 17.28
CA LEU A 95 8.82 -11.93 16.29
C LEU A 95 8.94 -11.34 14.88
N PHE A 96 7.88 -10.71 14.38
CA PHE A 96 7.78 -10.27 12.98
C PHE A 96 8.12 -8.80 12.79
N GLY A 97 7.83 -7.94 13.77
CA GLY A 97 8.00 -6.49 13.61
C GLY A 97 9.45 -6.02 13.70
N THR A 98 10.24 -6.56 14.63
CA THR A 98 11.59 -6.00 14.92
C THR A 98 12.73 -7.01 14.88
N GLY A 99 12.45 -8.32 14.78
CA GLY A 99 13.48 -9.35 14.86
C GLY A 99 14.19 -9.41 16.22
N ARG A 100 13.71 -8.70 17.25
CA ARG A 100 14.30 -8.69 18.60
C ARG A 100 14.31 -10.06 19.29
N ALA A 101 13.41 -10.95 18.87
CA ALA A 101 13.41 -12.34 19.29
C ALA A 101 14.21 -13.28 18.36
N ARG A 102 14.85 -12.78 17.29
CA ARG A 102 15.78 -13.57 16.47
C ARG A 102 17.08 -13.79 17.23
N ALA A 103 17.63 -14.98 17.09
CA ALA A 103 18.83 -15.41 17.81
C ALA A 103 20.09 -14.56 17.49
N GLU A 104 20.08 -13.83 16.37
CA GLU A 104 21.25 -13.12 15.82
C GLU A 104 21.58 -11.79 16.54
N ASP A 105 20.59 -11.11 17.14
CA ASP A 105 20.77 -9.77 17.74
C ASP A 105 21.09 -9.77 19.25
N GLY A 106 21.15 -10.96 19.88
CA GLY A 106 21.39 -11.12 21.31
C GLY A 106 20.24 -10.62 22.20
N TYR A 107 20.02 -11.26 23.35
CA TYR A 107 18.85 -11.00 24.21
C TYR A 107 19.02 -9.84 25.21
N SER A 108 20.13 -9.10 25.17
CA SER A 108 20.47 -8.06 26.16
C SER A 108 19.43 -6.93 26.23
N HIS A 109 18.78 -6.62 25.11
CA HIS A 109 17.76 -5.57 25.00
C HIS A 109 16.43 -5.93 25.69
N LEU A 110 16.15 -7.22 25.94
CA LEU A 110 14.99 -7.67 26.71
C LEU A 110 15.12 -7.33 28.20
N PHE A 111 16.34 -7.07 28.69
CA PHE A 111 16.62 -6.71 30.09
C PHE A 111 16.75 -5.20 30.31
N THR A 112 16.29 -4.36 29.37
CA THR A 112 16.21 -2.92 29.58
C THR A 112 15.21 -2.59 30.70
N ARG A 113 15.45 -1.51 31.46
CA ARG A 113 14.61 -1.14 32.62
C ARG A 113 13.12 -1.06 32.26
N HIS A 114 12.80 -0.49 31.11
CA HIS A 114 11.42 -0.36 30.62
C HIS A 114 10.80 -1.71 30.22
N MET A 115 11.57 -2.61 29.61
CA MET A 115 11.09 -3.97 29.27
C MET A 115 10.89 -4.84 30.52
N ILE A 116 11.71 -4.68 31.56
CA ILE A 116 11.50 -5.36 32.85
C ILE A 116 10.21 -4.87 33.51
N VAL A 117 9.96 -3.55 33.52
CA VAL A 117 8.69 -2.98 34.02
C VAL A 117 7.51 -3.48 33.20
N PHE A 118 7.61 -3.49 31.87
CA PHE A 118 6.59 -4.03 30.99
C PHE A 118 6.30 -5.51 31.27
N MET A 119 7.34 -6.35 31.35
CA MET A 119 7.20 -7.78 31.65
C MET A 119 6.61 -8.01 33.05
N GLY A 120 6.98 -7.21 34.04
CA GLY A 120 6.39 -7.26 35.37
C GLY A 120 4.90 -6.93 35.35
N VAL A 121 4.52 -5.85 34.66
CA VAL A 121 3.11 -5.43 34.55
C VAL A 121 2.28 -6.45 33.77
N ILE A 122 2.80 -6.98 32.65
CA ILE A 122 2.14 -8.04 31.88
C ILE A 122 2.07 -9.35 32.68
N GLY A 123 3.10 -9.68 33.48
CA GLY A 123 3.07 -10.83 34.39
C GLY A 123 1.97 -10.72 35.44
N VAL A 124 1.76 -9.53 36.01
CA VAL A 124 0.62 -9.27 36.90
C VAL A 124 -0.71 -9.45 36.16
N GLN A 125 -0.83 -8.95 34.92
CA GLN A 125 -2.03 -9.15 34.10
C GLN A 125 -2.28 -10.63 33.75
N PHE A 126 -1.23 -11.40 33.51
CA PHE A 126 -1.31 -12.83 33.28
C PHE A 126 -1.88 -13.56 34.51
N ILE A 127 -1.38 -13.24 35.71
CA ILE A 127 -1.92 -13.81 36.96
C ILE A 127 -3.40 -13.44 37.12
N LEU A 128 -3.80 -12.20 36.80
CA LEU A 128 -5.20 -11.78 36.86
C LEU A 128 -6.08 -12.48 35.81
N ALA A 129 -5.54 -12.80 34.63
CA ALA A 129 -6.21 -13.57 33.59
C ALA A 129 -6.34 -15.06 33.96
N LEU A 130 -5.31 -15.66 34.55
CA LEU A 130 -5.36 -17.03 35.10
C LEU A 130 -6.43 -17.14 36.20
N TYR A 131 -6.48 -16.16 37.10
CA TYR A 131 -7.53 -16.09 38.11
C TYR A 131 -8.93 -16.02 37.50
N ALA A 132 -9.12 -15.20 36.46
CA ALA A 132 -10.39 -15.13 35.72
C ALA A 132 -10.72 -16.46 35.03
N ALA A 133 -9.74 -17.12 34.40
CA ALA A 133 -9.91 -18.42 33.77
C ALA A 133 -10.31 -19.52 34.78
N LEU A 134 -9.67 -19.55 35.96
CA LEU A 134 -10.03 -20.46 37.04
C LEU A 134 -11.47 -20.22 37.52
N ARG A 135 -11.91 -18.96 37.64
CA ARG A 135 -13.29 -18.63 37.98
C ARG A 135 -14.28 -19.11 36.92
N ILE A 136 -13.98 -18.95 35.64
CA ILE A 136 -14.81 -19.50 34.56
C ILE A 136 -14.94 -21.02 34.69
N LEU A 137 -13.84 -21.73 34.93
CA LEU A 137 -13.82 -23.19 35.10
C LEU A 137 -14.68 -23.67 36.28
N VAL A 138 -14.81 -22.86 37.34
CA VAL A 138 -15.63 -23.18 38.50
C VAL A 138 -17.10 -22.76 38.31
N SER A 139 -17.35 -21.57 37.76
CA SER A 139 -18.70 -21.00 37.66
C SER A 139 -19.53 -21.53 36.49
N VAL A 140 -18.92 -21.88 35.35
CA VAL A 140 -19.64 -22.39 34.17
C VAL A 140 -20.33 -23.73 34.44
N PRO A 141 -19.68 -24.73 35.09
CA PRO A 141 -20.36 -25.98 35.46
C PRO A 141 -21.55 -25.78 36.41
N GLN A 142 -21.49 -24.80 37.32
CA GLN A 142 -22.59 -24.50 38.24
C GLN A 142 -23.79 -23.88 37.50
N LEU A 143 -23.53 -23.03 36.49
CA LEU A 143 -24.58 -22.49 35.61
C LEU A 143 -25.30 -23.56 34.79
N HIS A 144 -24.68 -24.73 34.57
CA HIS A 144 -25.30 -25.85 33.86
C HIS A 144 -26.26 -26.68 34.74
N LYS A 145 -26.27 -26.46 36.06
CA LYS A 145 -27.13 -27.16 37.03
C LYS A 145 -28.07 -26.16 37.72
N PRO A 146 -29.15 -25.72 37.03
CA PRO A 146 -30.04 -24.71 37.59
C PRO A 146 -30.72 -25.20 38.88
N ARG A 147 -30.62 -24.39 39.91
CA ARG A 147 -31.28 -24.53 41.21
C ARG A 147 -32.67 -23.89 41.11
N PRO A 148 -33.66 -24.39 41.88
CA PRO A 148 -34.94 -23.69 42.01
C PRO A 148 -34.71 -22.28 42.59
N ALA A 149 -35.55 -21.33 42.21
CA ALA A 149 -35.48 -19.94 42.67
C ALA A 149 -35.37 -19.81 44.21
N SER A 150 -36.13 -20.66 44.92
CA SER A 150 -36.17 -20.71 46.39
C SER A 150 -34.83 -21.04 47.05
N PHE A 151 -33.88 -21.62 46.30
CA PHE A 151 -32.53 -21.90 46.79
C PHE A 151 -31.74 -20.61 47.09
N PHE A 152 -31.98 -19.54 46.33
CA PHE A 152 -31.28 -18.26 46.47
C PHE A 152 -31.92 -17.30 47.49
N GLU A 153 -33.00 -17.72 48.16
CA GLU A 153 -33.66 -16.93 49.22
C GLU A 153 -32.88 -16.92 50.54
N GLN A 154 -31.98 -17.89 50.74
CA GLN A 154 -31.06 -17.90 51.87
C GLN A 154 -29.91 -16.92 51.61
N THR A 155 -29.61 -16.04 52.57
CA THR A 155 -28.68 -14.89 52.41
C THR A 155 -27.25 -15.25 52.03
N ASP A 156 -26.87 -16.53 52.11
CA ASP A 156 -25.49 -17.02 51.92
C ASP A 156 -25.34 -18.00 50.75
N THR A 157 -26.42 -18.44 50.08
CA THR A 157 -26.32 -19.49 49.04
C THR A 157 -25.66 -19.00 47.74
N MET A 158 -25.77 -17.71 47.42
CA MET A 158 -25.08 -17.09 46.28
C MET A 158 -23.55 -17.12 46.43
N PHE A 159 -23.04 -17.01 47.67
CA PHE A 159 -21.60 -17.07 47.95
C PHE A 159 -21.01 -18.45 47.64
N TRP A 160 -21.77 -19.51 47.88
CA TRP A 160 -21.36 -20.89 47.60
C TRP A 160 -21.38 -21.24 46.10
N GLU A 161 -22.26 -20.61 45.32
CA GLU A 161 -22.36 -20.83 43.87
C GLU A 161 -21.37 -19.95 43.06
N LEU A 162 -20.82 -18.89 43.67
CA LEU A 162 -19.71 -18.09 43.13
C LEU A 162 -18.57 -17.90 44.14
N PRO A 163 -17.79 -18.96 44.39
CA PRO A 163 -16.56 -18.82 45.16
C PRO A 163 -15.64 -17.80 44.48
N LEU A 164 -14.95 -16.99 45.28
CA LEU A 164 -13.94 -16.02 44.83
C LEU A 164 -14.51 -14.79 44.08
N ALA A 165 -15.81 -14.52 44.17
CA ALA A 165 -16.42 -13.27 43.75
C ALA A 165 -16.54 -12.28 44.93
N CYS A 166 -16.16 -11.02 44.71
CA CYS A 166 -16.50 -9.93 45.64
C CYS A 166 -18.01 -9.64 45.53
N TYR A 167 -18.80 -10.00 46.53
CA TYR A 167 -20.18 -9.53 46.67
C TYR A 167 -20.25 -8.34 47.63
N SER A 168 -21.04 -7.33 47.25
CA SER A 168 -21.57 -6.36 48.20
C SER A 168 -22.75 -7.00 48.90
N ASN A 169 -22.53 -7.59 50.07
CA ASN A 169 -23.64 -8.00 50.93
C ASN A 169 -23.71 -7.00 52.09
N LYS A 170 -24.87 -6.34 52.29
CA LYS A 170 -25.06 -5.31 53.31
C LYS A 170 -24.74 -5.80 54.73
N HIS A 171 -24.74 -7.10 54.97
CA HIS A 171 -24.48 -7.68 56.30
C HIS A 171 -23.01 -7.93 56.65
N GLN A 172 -22.05 -7.75 55.74
CA GLN A 172 -20.62 -8.01 56.02
C GLN A 172 -19.75 -6.75 56.04
N MET A 173 -20.36 -5.58 56.26
CA MET A 173 -19.67 -4.29 56.30
C MET A 173 -20.11 -3.41 57.47
N HIS A 174 -20.03 -3.92 58.71
CA HIS A 174 -20.12 -3.04 59.89
C HIS A 174 -18.78 -2.39 60.28
N HIS A 175 -17.66 -2.70 59.60
CA HIS A 175 -16.33 -2.18 59.97
C HIS A 175 -15.52 -1.51 58.85
N ALA A 176 -16.04 -1.36 57.64
CA ALA A 176 -15.38 -0.59 56.58
C ALA A 176 -16.38 0.42 56.01
N GLY A 177 -16.02 1.71 56.07
CA GLY A 177 -16.92 2.84 55.83
C GLY A 177 -17.56 2.91 54.43
N PRO A 178 -18.42 3.93 54.19
CA PRO A 178 -19.45 3.95 53.13
C PRO A 178 -18.94 3.96 51.68
N ILE A 179 -17.63 3.96 51.45
CA ILE A 179 -17.01 4.15 50.13
C ILE A 179 -16.67 2.81 49.46
N LEU A 180 -16.62 1.70 50.22
CA LEU A 180 -16.13 0.41 49.71
C LEU A 180 -17.23 -0.60 49.35
N GLY A 181 -18.50 -0.28 49.62
CA GLY A 181 -19.62 -1.20 49.42
C GLY A 181 -20.09 -1.39 47.97
N GLN A 182 -19.75 -0.49 47.04
CA GLN A 182 -20.26 -0.54 45.66
C GLN A 182 -19.19 -0.84 44.59
N SER A 183 -17.94 -1.14 44.96
CA SER A 183 -16.84 -0.82 44.05
C SER A 183 -15.71 -1.84 43.90
N CYS A 184 -15.83 -3.11 44.36
CA CYS A 184 -14.74 -4.10 44.12
C CYS A 184 -14.58 -4.43 42.62
N THR A 185 -15.68 -4.59 41.87
CA THR A 185 -15.65 -4.87 40.42
C THR A 185 -15.17 -3.66 39.61
N VAL A 186 -15.65 -2.46 39.94
CA VAL A 186 -15.24 -1.20 39.29
C VAL A 186 -13.77 -0.90 39.58
N LEU A 187 -13.33 -1.04 40.82
CA LEU A 187 -11.93 -0.84 41.21
C LEU A 187 -11.01 -1.84 40.50
N ARG A 188 -11.42 -3.10 40.38
CA ARG A 188 -10.67 -4.12 39.62
C ARG A 188 -10.56 -3.75 38.14
N ARG A 189 -11.63 -3.21 37.51
CA ARG A 189 -11.58 -2.74 36.12
C ARG A 189 -10.66 -1.53 35.96
N LEU A 190 -10.75 -0.55 36.85
CA LEU A 190 -9.88 0.63 36.84
C LEU A 190 -8.42 0.25 37.05
N LEU A 191 -8.12 -0.68 37.96
CA LEU A 191 -6.78 -1.19 38.18
C LEU A 191 -6.23 -1.89 36.92
N LYS A 192 -7.04 -2.72 36.26
CA LYS A 192 -6.65 -3.38 35.01
C LYS A 192 -6.40 -2.37 33.89
N ALA A 193 -7.28 -1.39 33.73
CA ALA A 193 -7.12 -0.33 32.75
C ALA A 193 -5.83 0.47 33.01
N PHE A 194 -5.58 0.84 34.28
CA PHE A 194 -4.35 1.50 34.69
C PHE A 194 -3.11 0.66 34.37
N LEU A 195 -3.10 -0.63 34.71
CA LEU A 195 -1.99 -1.54 34.39
C LEU A 195 -1.76 -1.66 32.88
N TYR A 196 -2.81 -1.72 32.06
CA TYR A 196 -2.66 -1.69 30.59
C TYR A 196 -2.10 -0.35 30.08
N CYS A 197 -2.53 0.78 30.66
CA CYS A 197 -1.96 2.09 30.32
C CYS A 197 -0.49 2.19 30.70
N VAL A 198 -0.09 1.66 31.86
CA VAL A 198 1.32 1.60 32.29
C VAL A 198 2.13 0.69 31.36
N ALA A 199 1.59 -0.48 30.97
CA ALA A 199 2.24 -1.35 30.00
C ALA A 199 2.41 -0.65 28.64
N ALA A 200 1.38 0.03 28.15
CA ALA A 200 1.44 0.79 26.91
C ALA A 200 2.47 1.94 26.98
N ALA A 201 2.53 2.67 28.09
CA ALA A 201 3.49 3.74 28.29
C ALA A 201 4.94 3.23 28.42
N ALA A 202 5.15 2.12 29.14
CA ALA A 202 6.46 1.47 29.24
C ALA A 202 6.91 0.90 27.88
N PHE A 203 5.97 0.50 27.03
CA PHE A 203 6.24 0.06 25.66
C PHE A 203 6.51 1.25 24.71
N SER A 204 5.75 2.34 24.81
CA SER A 204 5.70 3.38 23.77
C SER A 204 6.95 4.26 23.64
N ILE A 205 7.65 4.54 24.73
CA ILE A 205 8.64 5.63 24.77
C ILE A 205 9.92 5.30 23.99
N ASP A 206 10.49 4.10 24.18
CA ASP A 206 11.74 3.71 23.50
C ASP A 206 11.49 2.91 22.21
N PHE A 207 10.37 2.19 22.13
CA PHE A 207 10.09 1.27 21.01
C PHE A 207 9.61 1.99 19.75
N LEU A 208 8.60 2.86 19.86
CA LEU A 208 8.05 3.57 18.69
C LEU A 208 9.08 4.51 18.09
N ALA A 209 9.87 5.19 18.94
CA ALA A 209 10.97 6.03 18.49
C ALA A 209 12.07 5.24 17.78
N ALA A 210 12.45 4.06 18.30
CA ALA A 210 13.46 3.20 17.67
C ALA A 210 12.96 2.54 16.37
N PHE A 211 11.69 2.15 16.31
CA PHE A 211 11.08 1.55 15.12
C PHE A 211 10.88 2.58 14.00
N ALA A 212 10.31 3.75 14.31
CA ALA A 212 10.16 4.84 13.37
C ALA A 212 11.52 5.31 12.83
N SER A 213 12.53 5.45 13.69
CA SER A 213 13.88 5.84 13.26
C SER A 213 14.61 4.77 12.43
N ARG A 214 14.25 3.48 12.52
CA ARG A 214 14.81 2.43 11.63
C ARG A 214 14.17 2.47 10.25
N LEU A 215 12.84 2.64 10.17
CA LEU A 215 12.14 2.79 8.89
C LEU A 215 12.54 4.06 8.14
N LEU A 216 12.71 5.17 8.86
CA LEU A 216 13.23 6.42 8.30
C LEU A 216 14.67 6.24 7.81
N ARG A 217 15.57 5.65 8.62
CA ARG A 217 16.96 5.38 8.22
C ARG A 217 17.08 4.49 6.98
N SER A 218 16.21 3.48 6.83
CA SER A 218 16.24 2.65 5.62
C SER A 218 15.82 3.42 4.36
N ALA A 219 14.86 4.34 4.47
CA ALA A 219 14.43 5.18 3.36
C ALA A 219 15.51 6.24 3.02
N ASP A 220 16.09 6.88 4.03
CA ASP A 220 17.16 7.87 3.86
C ASP A 220 18.41 7.23 3.25
N ALA A 221 18.79 6.03 3.71
CA ALA A 221 19.94 5.29 3.17
C ALA A 221 19.73 4.88 1.71
N GLU A 222 18.53 4.45 1.35
CA GLU A 222 18.19 4.15 -0.05
C GLU A 222 18.27 5.41 -0.92
N GLN A 223 17.74 6.54 -0.44
CA GLN A 223 17.81 7.81 -1.15
C GLN A 223 19.24 8.31 -1.31
N GLU A 224 20.11 8.11 -0.32
CA GLU A 224 21.54 8.42 -0.40
C GLU A 224 22.23 7.58 -1.48
N LEU A 225 21.94 6.28 -1.57
CA LEU A 225 22.48 5.40 -2.62
C LEU A 225 22.02 5.82 -4.02
N VAL A 226 20.75 6.22 -4.17
CA VAL A 226 20.23 6.76 -5.43
C VAL A 226 20.96 8.05 -5.81
N GLN A 227 21.17 8.96 -4.86
CA GLN A 227 21.89 10.20 -5.12
C GLN A 227 23.36 9.96 -5.49
N GLN A 228 24.02 9.00 -4.84
CA GLN A 228 25.38 8.58 -5.20
C GLN A 228 25.43 8.03 -6.64
N ALA A 229 24.47 7.19 -7.02
CA ALA A 229 24.37 6.67 -8.39
C ALA A 229 24.09 7.76 -9.43
N ILE A 230 23.29 8.79 -9.09
CA ILE A 230 23.10 9.97 -9.96
C ILE A 230 24.43 10.70 -10.18
N GLU A 231 25.20 10.94 -9.11
CA GLU A 231 26.50 11.59 -9.21
C GLU A 231 27.51 10.76 -10.01
N GLU A 232 27.47 9.44 -9.86
CA GLU A 232 28.26 8.50 -10.66
C GLU A 232 27.91 8.62 -12.15
N LEU A 233 26.62 8.59 -12.49
CA LEU A 233 26.14 8.79 -13.87
C LEU A 233 26.58 10.15 -14.45
N LYS A 234 26.51 11.23 -13.67
CA LYS A 234 26.93 12.58 -14.12
C LYS A 234 28.44 12.75 -14.24
N LYS A 235 29.23 11.96 -13.49
CA LYS A 235 30.71 12.05 -13.48
C LYS A 235 31.40 10.89 -14.17
N HIS A 236 30.65 10.04 -14.87
CA HIS A 236 31.20 8.86 -15.53
C HIS A 236 32.37 9.23 -16.45
N GLU A 237 33.44 8.42 -16.42
CA GLU A 237 34.68 8.73 -17.16
C GLU A 237 34.47 8.65 -18.68
N LEU A 238 33.80 7.59 -19.13
CA LEU A 238 33.41 7.44 -20.53
C LEU A 238 32.33 8.45 -20.91
N ARG A 239 32.63 9.30 -21.90
CA ARG A 239 31.72 10.35 -22.36
C ARG A 239 30.37 9.81 -22.85
N GLU A 240 30.34 8.63 -23.46
CA GLU A 240 29.12 7.99 -23.97
C GLU A 240 28.18 7.54 -22.85
N GLU A 241 28.73 7.19 -21.69
CA GLU A 241 27.99 6.72 -20.52
C GLU A 241 27.64 7.87 -19.54
N ARG A 242 28.33 9.01 -19.66
CA ARG A 242 28.11 10.18 -18.81
C ARG A 242 26.77 10.84 -19.09
N TRP A 243 25.97 11.08 -18.06
CA TRP A 243 24.78 11.91 -18.18
C TRP A 243 25.17 13.39 -18.32
N GLU A 244 24.71 14.03 -19.40
CA GLU A 244 24.87 15.45 -19.67
C GLU A 244 23.48 16.04 -19.88
N ASP A 245 23.12 17.08 -19.11
CA ASP A 245 21.76 17.64 -19.13
C ASP A 245 21.41 18.28 -20.50
N ASP A 246 22.41 18.66 -21.30
CA ASP A 246 22.30 19.20 -22.67
C ASP A 246 22.44 18.13 -23.77
N ALA A 247 22.88 16.92 -23.43
CA ALA A 247 22.97 15.77 -24.32
C ALA A 247 22.59 14.47 -23.59
N PRO A 248 21.34 14.37 -23.09
CA PRO A 248 20.91 13.22 -22.32
C PRO A 248 20.94 11.95 -23.17
N PHE A 249 21.16 10.82 -22.50
CA PHE A 249 21.06 9.52 -23.16
C PHE A 249 19.72 8.85 -22.87
N LEU A 250 19.21 8.12 -23.87
CA LEU A 250 18.04 7.27 -23.74
C LEU A 250 18.29 5.91 -24.40
N TYR A 251 17.45 4.94 -24.06
CA TYR A 251 17.45 3.63 -24.70
C TYR A 251 16.31 3.55 -25.71
N PHE A 252 16.53 2.81 -26.78
CA PHE A 252 15.59 2.68 -27.87
C PHE A 252 15.55 1.25 -28.39
N LEU A 253 14.38 0.88 -28.91
CA LEU A 253 14.16 -0.36 -29.62
C LEU A 253 14.41 -0.16 -31.11
N PRO A 254 15.12 -1.08 -31.80
CA PRO A 254 15.16 -1.09 -33.26
C PRO A 254 13.75 -1.27 -33.82
N ALA A 255 13.32 -0.40 -34.75
CA ALA A 255 12.00 -0.48 -35.36
C ALA A 255 11.77 -1.81 -36.11
N GLU A 256 12.81 -2.36 -36.74
CA GLU A 256 12.77 -3.69 -37.38
C GLU A 256 12.40 -4.79 -36.37
N TRP A 257 13.00 -4.76 -35.18
CA TRP A 257 12.71 -5.72 -34.13
C TRP A 257 11.26 -5.60 -33.63
N VAL A 258 10.74 -4.37 -33.49
CA VAL A 258 9.35 -4.13 -33.07
C VAL A 258 8.36 -4.64 -34.12
N ARG A 259 8.63 -4.42 -35.42
CA ARG A 259 7.79 -4.92 -36.52
C ARG A 259 7.64 -6.44 -36.48
N GLU A 260 8.74 -7.15 -36.22
CA GLU A 260 8.79 -8.61 -36.21
C GLU A 260 8.37 -9.23 -34.88
N CYS A 261 8.12 -8.44 -33.83
CA CYS A 261 7.98 -9.04 -32.51
C CYS A 261 6.72 -9.92 -32.38
N SER A 262 6.82 -11.16 -31.91
CA SER A 262 5.66 -12.07 -31.88
C SER A 262 4.86 -12.05 -30.58
N THR A 263 5.29 -11.31 -29.56
CA THR A 263 4.63 -11.23 -28.26
C THR A 263 3.33 -10.44 -28.34
N THR A 264 2.47 -10.59 -27.33
CA THR A 264 1.25 -9.79 -27.18
C THR A 264 1.58 -8.33 -26.85
N MET A 265 2.62 -8.10 -26.05
CA MET A 265 3.07 -6.76 -25.64
C MET A 265 4.59 -6.65 -25.69
N LEU A 266 5.13 -5.44 -25.78
CA LEU A 266 6.57 -5.24 -25.69
C LEU A 266 7.07 -5.60 -24.28
N PRO A 267 8.14 -6.40 -24.15
CA PRO A 267 8.70 -6.75 -22.84
C PRO A 267 9.21 -5.52 -22.08
N ARG A 268 9.31 -5.63 -20.75
CA ARG A 268 9.88 -4.58 -19.91
C ARG A 268 11.36 -4.34 -20.22
N MET A 269 11.84 -3.13 -19.97
CA MET A 269 13.22 -2.72 -20.27
C MET A 269 14.28 -3.68 -19.73
N GLN A 270 14.17 -4.11 -18.48
CA GLN A 270 15.20 -4.96 -17.86
C GLN A 270 15.40 -6.27 -18.64
N SER A 271 14.31 -6.93 -19.03
CA SER A 271 14.36 -8.17 -19.80
C SER A 271 15.00 -7.96 -21.18
N LEU A 272 14.78 -6.80 -21.81
CA LEU A 272 15.36 -6.44 -23.11
C LEU A 272 16.84 -6.03 -23.00
N ARG A 273 17.23 -5.42 -21.88
CA ARG A 273 18.60 -5.06 -21.54
C ARG A 273 19.47 -6.30 -21.38
N ASP A 274 18.98 -7.31 -20.65
CA ASP A 274 19.71 -8.56 -20.40
C ASP A 274 20.08 -9.30 -21.68
N VAL A 275 19.18 -9.28 -22.68
CA VAL A 275 19.41 -9.90 -24.00
C VAL A 275 20.06 -8.96 -25.02
N LYS A 276 20.40 -7.73 -24.62
CA LYS A 276 21.08 -6.68 -25.41
C LYS A 276 20.32 -6.26 -26.69
N ILE A 277 19.01 -6.13 -26.59
CA ILE A 277 18.17 -5.61 -27.69
C ILE A 277 18.14 -4.08 -27.72
N LEU A 278 18.24 -3.45 -26.54
CA LEU A 278 18.18 -2.00 -26.42
C LEU A 278 19.46 -1.33 -26.92
N THR A 279 19.30 -0.27 -27.71
CA THR A 279 20.41 0.59 -28.13
C THR A 279 20.36 1.90 -27.35
N LYS A 280 21.52 2.32 -26.83
CA LYS A 280 21.67 3.57 -26.08
C LYS A 280 22.21 4.66 -27.00
N PHE A 281 21.57 5.83 -27.01
CA PHE A 281 22.04 7.00 -27.75
C PHE A 281 22.11 8.22 -26.84
N LYS A 282 23.15 9.04 -27.03
CA LYS A 282 23.14 10.44 -26.61
C LYS A 282 22.48 11.29 -27.67
N ILE A 283 21.59 12.18 -27.25
CA ILE A 283 20.90 13.09 -28.16
C ILE A 283 21.15 14.52 -27.68
N PRO A 284 21.97 15.31 -28.39
CA PRO A 284 22.12 16.73 -28.11
C PRO A 284 20.76 17.44 -28.23
N LEU A 285 20.32 18.11 -27.16
CA LEU A 285 18.99 18.72 -27.12
C LEU A 285 18.84 19.83 -28.16
N VAL A 286 19.91 20.55 -28.46
CA VAL A 286 19.90 21.60 -29.48
C VAL A 286 19.62 21.06 -30.88
N ASP A 287 20.26 19.95 -31.25
CA ASP A 287 20.07 19.32 -32.56
C ASP A 287 18.65 18.77 -32.63
N ALA A 288 18.19 18.15 -31.53
CA ALA A 288 16.83 17.68 -31.41
C ALA A 288 15.80 18.81 -31.59
N LEU A 289 15.98 19.96 -30.94
CA LEU A 289 15.11 21.13 -31.04
C LEU A 289 15.07 21.75 -32.44
N ARG A 290 16.12 21.57 -33.23
CA ARG A 290 16.16 21.99 -34.64
C ARG A 290 15.58 20.95 -35.60
N GLY A 291 15.23 19.76 -35.10
CA GLY A 291 14.86 18.63 -35.94
C GLY A 291 16.05 18.12 -36.76
N GLU A 292 17.25 18.13 -36.18
CA GLU A 292 18.48 17.65 -36.81
C GLU A 292 18.96 16.34 -36.17
N GLY A 293 19.84 15.62 -36.86
CA GLY A 293 20.42 14.37 -36.36
C GLY A 293 19.44 13.19 -36.31
N ILE A 294 19.61 12.33 -35.31
CA ILE A 294 18.87 11.06 -35.21
C ILE A 294 17.39 11.26 -34.82
N ILE A 295 16.99 12.43 -34.30
CA ILE A 295 15.65 12.67 -33.76
C ILE A 295 14.54 12.42 -34.80
N ASN A 296 14.79 12.73 -36.07
CA ASN A 296 13.84 12.54 -37.17
C ASN A 296 13.58 11.06 -37.50
N ARG A 297 14.44 10.16 -37.03
CA ARG A 297 14.34 8.71 -37.23
C ARG A 297 13.80 7.98 -35.99
N ILE A 298 13.45 8.73 -34.94
CA ILE A 298 12.94 8.21 -33.68
C ILE A 298 11.43 8.44 -33.59
N LEU A 299 10.71 7.38 -33.21
CA LEU A 299 9.30 7.43 -32.83
C LEU A 299 9.16 7.35 -31.32
N PHE A 300 8.56 8.36 -30.71
CA PHE A 300 8.05 8.30 -29.34
C PHE A 300 6.61 7.82 -29.35
N VAL A 301 6.27 6.93 -28.43
CA VAL A 301 4.92 6.41 -28.28
C VAL A 301 4.31 6.93 -26.99
N SER A 302 3.35 7.84 -27.11
CA SER A 302 2.58 8.32 -25.99
C SER A 302 1.34 7.45 -25.81
N HIS A 303 1.18 6.89 -24.62
CA HIS A 303 0.14 5.91 -24.35
C HIS A 303 -0.22 5.88 -22.86
N ARG A 304 -1.34 5.23 -22.57
CA ARG A 304 -1.77 4.98 -21.20
C ARG A 304 -1.38 3.57 -20.78
N TRP A 305 -0.95 3.44 -19.52
CA TRP A 305 -0.93 2.14 -18.85
C TRP A 305 -2.35 1.65 -18.57
N GLU A 306 -2.75 0.56 -19.21
CA GLU A 306 -4.10 -0.01 -19.08
C GLU A 306 -4.35 -0.52 -17.64
N VAL A 307 -3.35 -1.20 -17.07
CA VAL A 307 -3.32 -1.66 -15.68
C VAL A 307 -1.99 -1.29 -15.01
N PRO A 308 -1.89 -1.27 -13.66
CA PRO A 308 -0.66 -0.84 -12.97
C PRO A 308 0.59 -1.66 -13.29
N GLU A 309 0.44 -2.93 -13.68
CA GLU A 309 1.55 -3.85 -13.89
C GLU A 309 2.05 -3.91 -15.35
N GLN A 310 1.19 -3.58 -16.32
CA GLN A 310 1.50 -3.70 -17.74
C GLN A 310 0.71 -2.71 -18.60
N PRO A 311 1.32 -2.15 -19.67
CA PRO A 311 0.69 -1.11 -20.46
C PRO A 311 -0.34 -1.62 -21.47
N ASP A 312 -0.15 -2.82 -22.04
CA ASP A 312 -0.94 -3.34 -23.17
C ASP A 312 -1.42 -4.77 -22.87
N VAL A 313 -2.64 -4.89 -22.34
CA VAL A 313 -3.19 -6.19 -21.90
C VAL A 313 -3.67 -7.01 -23.09
N GLU A 314 -4.28 -6.34 -24.08
CA GLU A 314 -4.89 -6.98 -25.24
C GLU A 314 -4.00 -7.01 -26.49
N GLY A 315 -2.81 -6.40 -26.43
CA GLY A 315 -1.89 -6.28 -27.56
C GLY A 315 -2.30 -5.24 -28.61
N LYS A 316 -3.23 -4.35 -28.26
CA LYS A 316 -3.78 -3.34 -29.18
C LYS A 316 -2.78 -2.21 -29.40
N GLN A 317 -2.00 -1.87 -28.38
CA GLN A 317 -0.99 -0.82 -28.50
C GLN A 317 0.16 -1.30 -29.40
N LEU A 318 0.68 -2.51 -29.18
CA LEU A 318 1.71 -3.10 -30.03
C LEU A 318 1.22 -3.27 -31.47
N ALA A 319 -0.02 -3.70 -31.68
CA ALA A 319 -0.59 -3.80 -33.02
C ALA A 319 -0.62 -2.44 -33.75
N ALA A 320 -1.03 -1.37 -33.06
CA ALA A 320 -1.04 -0.01 -33.59
C ALA A 320 0.38 0.50 -33.92
N ILE A 321 1.34 0.29 -33.01
CA ILE A 321 2.75 0.66 -33.22
C ILE A 321 3.30 -0.05 -34.47
N LYS A 322 3.07 -1.36 -34.62
CA LYS A 322 3.52 -2.10 -35.79
C LYS A 322 2.92 -1.58 -37.09
N ALA A 323 1.60 -1.34 -37.11
CA ALA A 323 0.92 -0.81 -38.28
C ALA A 323 1.53 0.53 -38.71
N TYR A 324 1.79 1.42 -37.75
CA TYR A 324 2.46 2.69 -37.99
C TYR A 324 3.89 2.51 -38.53
N LEU A 325 4.69 1.64 -37.91
CA LEU A 325 6.07 1.38 -38.35
C LEU A 325 6.15 0.72 -39.73
N HIS A 326 5.14 -0.03 -40.15
CA HIS A 326 5.06 -0.57 -41.52
C HIS A 326 4.73 0.50 -42.55
N ALA A 327 3.97 1.54 -42.18
CA ALA A 327 3.69 2.69 -43.03
C ALA A 327 4.86 3.69 -43.09
N HIS A 328 5.70 3.72 -42.04
CA HIS A 328 6.80 4.66 -41.88
C HIS A 328 8.15 3.93 -41.78
N LEU A 329 8.71 3.55 -42.93
CA LEU A 329 9.99 2.85 -43.02
C LEU A 329 11.20 3.76 -42.74
N ASP A 330 11.01 5.08 -42.73
CA ASP A 330 12.00 6.08 -42.35
C ASP A 330 12.31 6.08 -40.84
N ILE A 331 11.44 5.47 -40.04
CA ILE A 331 11.64 5.30 -38.60
C ILE A 331 12.53 4.08 -38.35
N GLU A 332 13.65 4.35 -37.66
CA GLU A 332 14.66 3.35 -37.30
C GLU A 332 14.56 2.94 -35.83
N TRP A 333 14.07 3.84 -34.96
CA TRP A 333 14.14 3.68 -33.50
C TRP A 333 12.80 4.00 -32.84
N VAL A 334 12.46 3.24 -31.81
CA VAL A 334 11.21 3.38 -31.06
C VAL A 334 11.52 3.60 -29.59
N TRP A 335 10.90 4.62 -29.01
CA TRP A 335 10.85 4.87 -27.59
C TRP A 335 9.47 4.53 -27.04
N PHE A 336 9.42 3.63 -26.06
CA PHE A 336 8.19 3.15 -25.41
C PHE A 336 8.51 2.95 -23.93
N ASP A 337 7.98 3.82 -23.07
CA ASP A 337 8.42 4.00 -21.67
C ASP A 337 8.67 2.69 -20.91
N PHE A 338 7.77 1.72 -21.01
CA PHE A 338 7.81 0.44 -20.32
C PHE A 338 8.99 -0.42 -20.77
N SER A 339 9.35 -0.33 -22.04
CA SER A 339 10.39 -1.13 -22.69
C SER A 339 11.72 -0.41 -22.78
N THR A 340 11.76 0.92 -22.59
CA THR A 340 12.97 1.72 -22.75
C THR A 340 13.39 2.49 -21.50
N MET A 341 12.62 2.49 -20.42
CA MET A 341 13.00 3.03 -19.09
C MET A 341 12.92 1.95 -18.00
N PRO A 342 13.72 2.05 -16.92
CA PRO A 342 13.66 1.06 -15.83
C PRO A 342 12.29 1.06 -15.13
N GLN A 343 11.65 -0.11 -15.03
CA GLN A 343 10.29 -0.28 -14.47
C GLN A 343 10.26 -1.09 -13.17
N GLY A 344 9.15 -0.97 -12.41
CA GLY A 344 8.85 -1.80 -11.25
C GLY A 344 9.38 -1.29 -9.91
N GLU A 345 8.91 -1.88 -8.80
CA GLU A 345 9.36 -1.49 -7.44
C GLU A 345 10.74 -2.06 -7.09
N ASN A 346 11.11 -3.19 -7.68
CA ASN A 346 12.36 -3.92 -7.44
C ASN A 346 13.59 -3.32 -8.16
N ARG A 347 13.50 -2.06 -8.60
CA ARG A 347 14.62 -1.34 -9.23
C ARG A 347 15.77 -1.18 -8.23
N THR A 348 16.98 -1.45 -8.69
CA THR A 348 18.22 -1.13 -7.99
C THR A 348 18.36 0.38 -7.80
N PRO A 349 19.19 0.86 -6.84
CA PRO A 349 19.46 2.30 -6.70
C PRO A 349 19.97 2.95 -7.99
N TYR A 350 20.77 2.21 -8.78
CA TYR A 350 21.26 2.66 -10.07
C TYR A 350 20.14 2.81 -11.11
N GLU A 351 19.23 1.84 -11.21
CA GLU A 351 18.06 1.95 -12.09
C GLU A 351 17.10 3.07 -11.67
N LYS A 352 16.96 3.32 -10.36
CA LYS A 352 16.19 4.46 -9.85
C LYS A 352 16.84 5.80 -10.22
N ALA A 353 18.16 5.90 -10.14
CA ALA A 353 18.92 7.05 -10.58
C ALA A 353 18.78 7.29 -12.09
N GLU A 354 18.96 6.24 -12.89
CA GLU A 354 18.79 6.28 -14.35
C GLU A 354 17.37 6.70 -14.73
N PHE A 355 16.35 6.08 -14.13
CA PHE A 355 14.95 6.49 -14.33
C PHE A 355 14.73 7.96 -13.99
N SER A 356 15.25 8.43 -12.85
CA SER A 356 15.09 9.81 -12.40
C SER A 356 15.71 10.81 -13.39
N LEU A 357 16.87 10.49 -13.95
CA LEU A 357 17.55 11.33 -14.95
C LEU A 357 16.80 11.31 -16.29
N MET A 358 16.42 10.14 -16.79
CA MET A 358 15.62 10.02 -18.01
C MET A 358 14.32 10.81 -17.92
N LEU A 359 13.65 10.77 -16.75
CA LEU A 359 12.41 11.50 -16.50
C LEU A 359 12.60 13.02 -16.58
N THR A 360 13.81 13.56 -16.28
CA THR A 360 14.04 15.00 -16.41
C THR A 360 14.14 15.48 -17.85
N ALA A 361 14.48 14.62 -18.79
CA ALA A 361 14.67 14.97 -20.21
C ALA A 361 13.46 14.59 -21.09
N ILE A 362 12.50 13.82 -20.58
CA ILE A 362 11.48 13.20 -21.43
C ILE A 362 10.58 14.23 -22.13
N THR A 363 10.29 15.34 -21.45
CA THR A 363 9.48 16.43 -22.02
C THR A 363 10.17 17.07 -23.22
N ASP A 364 11.51 17.19 -23.20
CA ASP A 364 12.28 17.74 -24.32
C ASP A 364 12.17 16.84 -25.54
N PHE A 365 12.20 15.52 -25.34
CA PHE A 365 12.07 14.59 -26.45
C PHE A 365 10.67 14.53 -27.05
N TYR A 366 9.61 14.66 -26.25
CA TYR A 366 8.25 14.81 -26.80
C TYR A 366 8.06 16.15 -27.55
N LEU A 367 8.83 17.20 -27.18
CA LEU A 367 8.87 18.47 -27.91
C LEU A 367 9.64 18.40 -29.24
N THR A 368 10.43 17.34 -29.49
CA THR A 368 11.31 17.29 -30.68
C THR A 368 11.06 16.10 -31.59
N ALA A 369 10.74 14.92 -31.05
CA ALA A 369 10.59 13.69 -31.82
C ALA A 369 9.25 13.59 -32.56
N ARG A 370 9.13 12.63 -33.47
CA ARG A 370 7.83 12.20 -33.99
C ARG A 370 7.09 11.42 -32.90
N VAL A 371 5.80 11.69 -32.70
CA VAL A 371 5.01 11.10 -31.61
C VAL A 371 3.80 10.35 -32.16
N LEU A 372 3.71 9.05 -31.87
CA LEU A 372 2.48 8.28 -32.05
C LEU A 372 1.68 8.32 -30.75
N ILE A 373 0.52 8.94 -30.78
CA ILE A 373 -0.43 9.00 -29.67
C ILE A 373 -1.40 7.83 -29.82
N LEU A 374 -1.34 6.89 -28.89
CA LEU A 374 -2.27 5.77 -28.78
C LEU A 374 -3.44 6.17 -27.90
N LEU A 375 -4.50 6.65 -28.54
CA LEU A 375 -5.63 7.28 -27.87
C LEU A 375 -6.67 6.23 -27.48
N ASP A 376 -6.84 5.98 -26.18
CA ASP A 376 -7.95 5.22 -25.61
C ASP A 376 -9.02 6.16 -24.99
N GLY A 377 -10.12 5.59 -24.46
CA GLY A 377 -11.20 6.37 -23.85
C GLY A 377 -10.84 7.08 -22.54
N SER A 378 -9.70 6.75 -21.90
CA SER A 378 -9.25 7.32 -20.63
C SER A 378 -7.95 8.13 -20.75
N TYR A 379 -7.39 8.23 -21.94
CA TYR A 379 -6.10 8.87 -22.20
C TYR A 379 -6.06 10.31 -21.68
N ALA A 380 -7.08 11.11 -22.00
CA ALA A 380 -7.15 12.52 -21.58
C ALA A 380 -7.40 12.72 -20.07
N SER A 381 -7.54 11.65 -19.29
CA SER A 381 -7.67 11.71 -17.83
C SER A 381 -6.34 11.51 -17.09
N ARG A 382 -5.22 11.33 -17.79
CA ARG A 382 -3.91 11.04 -17.19
C ARG A 382 -2.94 12.21 -17.39
N PHE A 383 -2.11 12.46 -16.39
CA PHE A 383 -1.17 13.59 -16.39
C PHE A 383 -0.11 13.49 -17.49
N TRP A 384 0.56 12.34 -17.58
CA TRP A 384 1.65 12.14 -18.54
C TRP A 384 1.15 12.18 -19.97
N THR A 385 0.11 11.41 -20.30
CA THR A 385 -0.51 11.40 -21.64
C THR A 385 -0.92 12.79 -22.13
N LEU A 386 -1.47 13.64 -21.26
CA LEU A 386 -1.81 15.03 -21.57
C LEU A 386 -0.57 15.89 -21.79
N THR A 387 0.45 15.72 -20.96
CA THR A 387 1.73 16.44 -21.09
C THR A 387 2.44 16.08 -22.39
N GLU A 388 2.53 14.79 -22.69
CA GLU A 388 3.16 14.22 -23.89
C GLU A 388 2.42 14.67 -25.15
N ALA A 389 1.08 14.59 -25.15
CA ALA A 389 0.26 15.10 -26.24
C ALA A 389 0.47 16.61 -26.45
N TRP A 390 0.43 17.41 -25.38
CA TRP A 390 0.68 18.85 -25.46
C TRP A 390 2.06 19.15 -26.07
N CYS A 391 3.14 18.54 -25.55
CA CYS A 391 4.50 18.69 -26.06
C CYS A 391 4.60 18.34 -27.56
N SER A 392 3.96 17.25 -27.99
CA SER A 392 3.96 16.83 -29.40
C SER A 392 3.24 17.81 -30.34
N MET A 393 2.34 18.63 -29.81
CA MET A 393 1.56 19.63 -30.54
C MET A 393 2.17 21.04 -30.47
N GLN A 394 3.27 21.22 -29.75
CA GLN A 394 4.03 22.48 -29.73
C GLN A 394 5.20 22.43 -30.72
N THR A 395 5.62 23.60 -31.17
CA THR A 395 6.88 23.83 -31.88
C THR A 395 7.80 24.65 -31.01
N ALA A 396 9.02 24.14 -30.80
CA ALA A 396 10.07 24.85 -30.10
C ALA A 396 10.75 25.85 -31.04
N THR A 397 10.91 27.09 -30.59
CA THR A 397 11.58 28.16 -31.34
C THR A 397 12.58 28.87 -30.44
N PRO A 398 13.53 29.65 -31.01
CA PRO A 398 14.41 30.49 -30.21
C PRO A 398 13.69 31.50 -29.30
N MET A 399 12.42 31.83 -29.61
CA MET A 399 11.58 32.74 -28.80
C MET A 399 10.68 31.99 -27.79
N GLY A 400 10.77 30.66 -27.74
CA GLY A 400 9.96 29.81 -26.86
C GLY A 400 9.00 28.90 -27.62
N LEU A 401 8.01 28.39 -26.91
CA LEU A 401 7.00 27.47 -27.42
C LEU A 401 5.85 28.22 -28.07
N ARG A 402 5.35 27.65 -29.17
CA ARG A 402 4.07 28.02 -29.76
C ARG A 402 3.34 26.77 -30.27
N PRO A 403 2.02 26.84 -30.50
CA PRO A 403 1.31 25.78 -31.21
C PRO A 403 1.95 25.51 -32.57
N ALA A 404 2.08 24.22 -32.92
CA ALA A 404 2.57 23.81 -34.23
C ALA A 404 1.55 24.16 -35.32
N THR A 405 2.04 24.55 -36.50
CA THR A 405 1.19 24.64 -37.71
C THR A 405 0.98 23.25 -38.31
N GLU A 406 0.04 23.13 -39.25
CA GLU A 406 -0.31 21.82 -39.85
C GLU A 406 0.89 21.13 -40.53
N ASP A 407 1.79 21.91 -41.13
CA ASP A 407 3.03 21.45 -41.77
C ASP A 407 4.15 21.09 -40.78
N GLU A 408 4.03 21.54 -39.52
CA GLU A 408 4.98 21.27 -38.44
C GLU A 408 4.51 20.14 -37.51
N HIS A 409 3.33 19.56 -37.77
CA HIS A 409 2.78 18.50 -36.94
C HIS A 409 3.72 17.28 -36.91
N ARG A 410 4.24 16.98 -35.71
CA ARG A 410 5.07 15.79 -35.44
C ARG A 410 4.28 14.63 -34.84
N TYR A 411 2.98 14.81 -34.59
CA TYR A 411 2.14 13.82 -33.94
C TYR A 411 1.24 13.06 -34.92
N THR A 412 0.90 11.82 -34.59
CA THR A 412 -0.18 11.06 -35.23
C THR A 412 -1.05 10.46 -34.13
N ILE A 413 -2.38 10.61 -34.24
CA ILE A 413 -3.33 10.03 -33.29
C ILE A 413 -3.89 8.74 -33.89
N GLU A 414 -3.58 7.62 -33.26
CA GLU A 414 -4.19 6.33 -33.55
C GLU A 414 -5.20 5.99 -32.46
N CYS A 415 -6.48 5.91 -32.82
CA CYS A 415 -7.54 5.59 -31.87
C CYS A 415 -7.60 4.08 -31.64
N ILE A 416 -7.40 3.67 -30.39
CA ILE A 416 -7.46 2.27 -29.97
C ILE A 416 -8.67 2.02 -29.08
N HIS A 417 -9.01 0.74 -28.90
CA HIS A 417 -10.15 0.30 -28.09
C HIS A 417 -11.46 0.96 -28.53
N ASN A 418 -12.08 1.75 -27.65
CA ASN A 418 -13.37 2.41 -27.88
C ASN A 418 -13.23 3.89 -28.30
N ALA A 419 -12.02 4.41 -28.44
CA ALA A 419 -11.81 5.79 -28.85
C ALA A 419 -12.20 5.99 -30.32
N LYS A 420 -12.69 7.18 -30.64
CA LYS A 420 -13.00 7.60 -32.01
C LYS A 420 -12.36 8.94 -32.28
N PHE A 421 -11.84 9.13 -33.49
CA PHE A 421 -11.13 10.35 -33.83
C PHE A 421 -12.05 11.58 -33.76
N GLU A 422 -13.28 11.47 -34.24
CA GLU A 422 -14.24 12.58 -34.31
C GLU A 422 -14.62 13.14 -32.94
N THR A 423 -14.63 12.31 -31.90
CA THR A 423 -15.01 12.70 -30.54
C THR A 423 -13.79 12.85 -29.64
N SER A 424 -12.98 11.79 -29.53
CA SER A 424 -11.87 11.73 -28.60
C SER A 424 -10.62 12.41 -29.17
N GLY A 425 -10.31 12.17 -30.45
CA GLY A 425 -9.13 12.74 -31.12
C GLY A 425 -9.21 14.25 -31.23
N LYS A 426 -10.31 14.77 -31.81
CA LYS A 426 -10.58 16.21 -31.87
C LYS A 426 -10.66 16.83 -30.47
N GLY A 427 -11.34 16.15 -29.54
CA GLY A 427 -11.43 16.62 -28.15
C GLY A 427 -10.06 16.76 -27.48
N LEU A 428 -9.12 15.85 -27.72
CA LEU A 428 -7.74 15.96 -27.23
C LEU A 428 -7.02 17.16 -27.85
N ILE A 429 -7.11 17.32 -29.18
CA ILE A 429 -6.49 18.46 -29.89
C ILE A 429 -7.03 19.78 -29.34
N ASP A 430 -8.35 19.93 -29.23
CA ASP A 430 -9.00 21.14 -28.69
C ASP A 430 -8.57 21.42 -27.24
N LEU A 431 -8.34 20.36 -26.45
CA LEU A 431 -7.95 20.47 -25.05
C LEU A 431 -6.53 21.00 -24.88
N VAL A 432 -5.56 20.55 -25.68
CA VAL A 432 -4.13 20.82 -25.41
C VAL A 432 -3.38 21.62 -26.48
N SER A 433 -3.73 21.51 -27.77
CA SER A 433 -2.86 22.01 -28.87
C SER A 433 -2.49 23.50 -28.79
N THR A 434 -3.42 24.34 -28.35
CA THR A 434 -3.26 25.81 -28.31
C THR A 434 -2.83 26.36 -26.95
N LYS A 435 -2.52 25.49 -25.98
CA LYS A 435 -2.31 25.89 -24.59
C LYS A 435 -0.90 26.40 -24.36
N THR A 436 -0.80 27.52 -23.67
CA THR A 436 0.47 28.00 -23.11
C THR A 436 0.90 27.08 -21.94
N PRO A 437 2.17 27.15 -21.49
CA PRO A 437 2.61 26.43 -20.30
C PRO A 437 1.74 26.69 -19.05
N ASP A 438 1.27 27.92 -18.85
CA ASP A 438 0.39 28.27 -17.72
C ASP A 438 -1.03 27.71 -17.87
N ASP A 439 -1.57 27.72 -19.08
CA ASP A 439 -2.86 27.08 -19.36
C ASP A 439 -2.76 25.57 -19.15
N MET A 440 -1.67 24.95 -19.63
CA MET A 440 -1.44 23.53 -19.49
C MET A 440 -1.25 23.14 -18.03
N TYR A 441 -0.50 23.92 -17.25
CA TYR A 441 -0.43 23.78 -15.79
C TYR A 441 -1.83 23.78 -15.17
N SER A 442 -2.68 24.72 -15.57
CA SER A 442 -4.03 24.86 -15.02
C SER A 442 -4.93 23.66 -15.34
N ILE A 443 -4.77 23.06 -16.52
CA ILE A 443 -5.45 21.82 -16.92
C ILE A 443 -4.91 20.65 -16.08
N LEU A 444 -3.60 20.46 -16.06
CA LEU A 444 -2.95 19.33 -15.38
C LEU A 444 -3.20 19.35 -13.87
N ALA A 445 -3.30 20.53 -13.25
CA ALA A 445 -3.55 20.69 -11.82
C ALA A 445 -4.97 20.26 -11.39
N LYS A 446 -5.91 20.08 -12.33
CA LYS A 446 -7.29 19.72 -11.97
C LYS A 446 -7.41 18.32 -11.33
N PRO A 447 -8.43 18.11 -10.48
CA PRO A 447 -8.61 16.84 -9.75
C PRO A 447 -9.02 15.65 -10.62
N ASP A 448 -9.58 15.89 -11.81
CA ASP A 448 -9.96 14.87 -12.79
C ASP A 448 -8.76 14.38 -13.64
N VAL A 449 -7.60 15.03 -13.51
CA VAL A 449 -6.33 14.57 -14.09
C VAL A 449 -5.59 13.69 -13.09
N ASN A 450 -5.64 12.38 -13.35
CA ASN A 450 -5.10 11.32 -12.52
C ASN A 450 -3.60 11.10 -12.74
N VAL A 451 -2.91 10.70 -11.66
CA VAL A 451 -1.54 10.19 -11.68
C VAL A 451 -1.48 8.86 -10.93
N THR A 452 -0.62 7.96 -11.39
CA THR A 452 -0.33 6.71 -10.67
C THR A 452 0.47 6.98 -9.40
N ASN A 453 1.30 8.04 -9.42
CA ASN A 453 2.07 8.52 -8.28
C ASN A 453 1.83 10.03 -8.08
N ALA A 454 1.24 10.41 -6.94
CA ALA A 454 0.97 11.82 -6.62
C ALA A 454 2.24 12.69 -6.63
N LYS A 455 3.39 12.13 -6.28
CA LYS A 455 4.67 12.84 -6.27
C LYS A 455 5.09 13.32 -7.66
N ASP A 456 4.73 12.59 -8.72
CA ASP A 456 5.07 12.96 -10.09
C ASP A 456 4.37 14.28 -10.45
N LYS A 457 3.09 14.42 -10.07
CA LYS A 457 2.31 15.64 -10.29
C LYS A 457 2.95 16.83 -9.57
N ASP A 458 3.32 16.65 -8.31
CA ASP A 458 3.93 17.70 -7.49
C ASP A 458 5.32 18.12 -8.03
N ALA A 459 6.12 17.17 -8.51
CA ALA A 459 7.46 17.43 -9.03
C ALA A 459 7.45 18.03 -10.45
N MET A 460 6.49 17.64 -11.29
CA MET A 460 6.46 18.02 -12.70
C MET A 460 5.69 19.30 -12.98
N LEU A 461 4.64 19.62 -12.21
CA LEU A 461 3.87 20.85 -12.40
C LEU A 461 4.73 22.13 -12.40
N PRO A 462 5.70 22.32 -11.48
CA PRO A 462 6.61 23.47 -11.55
C PRO A 462 7.45 23.48 -12.81
N LYS A 463 7.90 22.31 -13.28
CA LYS A 463 8.69 22.19 -14.52
C LYS A 463 7.88 22.59 -15.74
N ILE A 464 6.60 22.21 -15.82
CA ILE A 464 5.73 22.59 -16.95
C ILE A 464 5.77 24.11 -17.20
N LYS A 465 5.71 24.92 -16.13
CA LYS A 465 5.80 26.38 -16.23
C LYS A 465 7.13 26.87 -16.78
N GLN A 466 8.21 26.15 -16.48
CA GLN A 466 9.58 26.51 -16.86
C GLN A 466 9.97 26.00 -18.26
N ILE A 467 9.16 25.13 -18.90
CA ILE A 467 9.53 24.55 -20.20
C ILE A 467 9.81 25.63 -21.25
N ASN A 468 9.01 26.69 -21.30
CA ASN A 468 9.23 27.76 -22.27
C ASN A 468 10.58 28.47 -22.08
N GLU A 469 10.93 28.79 -20.84
CA GLU A 469 12.22 29.39 -20.47
C GLU A 469 13.37 28.43 -20.78
N HIS A 470 13.22 27.16 -20.43
CA HIS A 470 14.20 26.11 -20.70
C HIS A 470 14.52 25.99 -22.20
N VAL A 471 13.50 25.99 -23.06
CA VAL A 471 13.68 25.96 -24.52
C VAL A 471 14.48 27.16 -25.01
N VAL A 472 14.11 28.38 -24.58
CA VAL A 472 14.81 29.62 -24.93
C VAL A 472 16.27 29.58 -24.49
N GLU A 473 16.53 29.15 -23.25
CA GLU A 473 17.88 29.01 -22.71
C GLU A 473 18.73 28.02 -23.51
N THR A 474 18.16 26.87 -23.88
CA THR A 474 18.87 25.84 -24.66
C THR A 474 19.28 26.36 -26.04
N PHE A 475 18.41 27.12 -26.73
CA PHE A 475 18.78 27.79 -27.98
C PHE A 475 19.89 28.84 -27.78
N HIS A 476 19.83 29.64 -26.72
CA HIS A 476 20.82 30.69 -26.46
C HIS A 476 22.19 30.16 -26.07
N LYS A 477 22.28 29.15 -25.19
CA LYS A 477 23.56 28.53 -24.78
C LYS A 477 24.37 28.10 -26.00
N HIS A 478 23.69 27.55 -27.01
CA HIS A 478 24.34 27.10 -28.22
C HIS A 478 24.74 28.22 -29.18
N ALA A 479 23.92 29.28 -29.28
CA ALA A 479 24.30 30.46 -30.07
C ALA A 479 25.61 31.08 -29.56
N SER A 480 25.79 31.14 -28.23
CA SER A 480 27.04 31.61 -27.60
C SER A 480 28.22 30.64 -27.79
N ALA A 481 27.97 29.32 -27.77
CA ALA A 481 29.01 28.30 -28.01
C ALA A 481 29.54 28.34 -29.45
N LEU A 482 28.66 28.52 -30.44
CA LEU A 482 29.05 28.66 -31.85
C LEU A 482 29.91 29.91 -32.08
N GLN A 483 29.52 31.06 -31.51
CA GLN A 483 30.30 32.32 -31.61
C GLN A 483 31.70 32.21 -31.00
N THR A 484 31.85 31.41 -29.94
CA THR A 484 33.15 31.19 -29.28
C THR A 484 34.05 30.25 -30.09
N THR A 485 33.46 29.30 -30.82
CA THR A 485 34.18 28.30 -31.64
C THR A 485 34.61 28.88 -32.99
N GLU A 486 33.80 29.77 -33.57
CA GLU A 486 34.12 30.52 -34.80
C GLU A 486 35.33 31.46 -34.63
N GLN A 487 35.57 31.94 -33.40
CA GLN A 487 36.75 32.77 -33.08
C GLN A 487 38.03 31.94 -32.81
N ALA A 488 37.95 30.61 -32.78
CA ALA A 488 39.04 29.74 -32.30
C ALA A 488 39.55 28.69 -33.32
N SER A 489 39.06 28.67 -34.57
CA SER A 489 39.41 27.58 -35.50
C SER A 489 40.60 27.90 -36.42
N PRO A 490 41.66 27.06 -36.45
CA PRO A 490 42.32 26.65 -37.70
C PRO A 490 41.77 25.30 -38.16
N SER A 491 41.60 25.19 -39.47
CA SER A 491 41.04 24.05 -40.24
C SER A 491 41.73 22.70 -39.98
N VAL A 492 40.96 21.68 -39.61
CA VAL A 492 41.30 20.26 -39.82
C VAL A 492 40.05 19.49 -40.25
N ASP A 493 40.14 18.87 -41.42
CA ASP A 493 39.16 17.92 -41.96
C ASP A 493 39.08 16.67 -41.08
N VAL A 494 37.86 16.30 -40.64
CA VAL A 494 37.59 15.02 -39.97
C VAL A 494 36.66 14.21 -40.86
N ALA A 495 37.16 13.04 -41.25
CA ALA A 495 36.44 12.03 -42.02
C ALA A 495 35.32 11.41 -41.17
N VAL A 496 34.14 11.29 -41.77
CA VAL A 496 32.98 10.57 -41.23
C VAL A 496 33.23 9.07 -41.42
N GLU A 497 33.36 8.33 -40.33
CA GLU A 497 33.40 6.86 -40.36
C GLU A 497 31.99 6.30 -40.15
N ASP A 498 31.59 5.51 -41.15
CA ASP A 498 30.25 5.02 -41.44
C ASP A 498 29.91 3.86 -40.50
N ALA A 499 29.09 4.12 -39.47
CA ALA A 499 28.60 3.10 -38.56
C ALA A 499 27.52 2.24 -39.25
N ARG A 500 27.95 1.14 -39.88
CA ARG A 500 27.03 0.11 -40.39
C ARG A 500 26.34 -0.61 -39.24
N PRO A 501 25.02 -0.87 -39.31
CA PRO A 501 24.34 -1.68 -38.32
C PRO A 501 24.84 -3.13 -38.36
N LEU A 502 25.31 -3.62 -37.22
CA LEU A 502 25.54 -5.04 -36.97
C LEU A 502 24.18 -5.76 -37.00
N THR A 503 23.99 -6.61 -38.01
CA THR A 503 22.82 -7.48 -38.17
C THR A 503 22.87 -8.58 -37.12
N VAL A 504 22.31 -8.31 -35.94
CA VAL A 504 21.97 -9.35 -34.96
C VAL A 504 20.49 -9.70 -35.15
N ARG A 505 20.21 -10.69 -36.00
CA ARG A 505 18.89 -11.33 -36.07
C ARG A 505 18.65 -12.12 -34.77
N LYS A 506 18.14 -11.46 -33.73
CA LYS A 506 17.52 -12.10 -32.58
C LYS A 506 16.01 -11.96 -32.73
N SER A 507 15.35 -13.10 -32.96
CA SER A 507 13.91 -13.18 -33.17
C SER A 507 13.18 -13.00 -31.84
N CYS A 508 12.15 -12.15 -31.80
CA CYS A 508 11.28 -11.99 -30.63
C CYS A 508 10.42 -13.26 -30.46
N ASN A 509 10.93 -14.30 -29.80
CA ASN A 509 10.18 -15.52 -29.50
C ASN A 509 10.16 -15.76 -27.98
N ASN A 510 9.03 -16.25 -27.45
CA ASN A 510 8.87 -16.58 -26.01
C ASN A 510 9.96 -17.53 -25.47
N ALA A 511 10.52 -18.38 -26.32
CA ALA A 511 11.51 -19.39 -25.93
C ALA A 511 12.82 -18.81 -25.35
N GLU A 512 13.24 -17.60 -25.73
CA GLU A 512 14.45 -16.96 -25.16
C GLU A 512 14.16 -16.21 -23.84
N LEU A 513 12.89 -15.94 -23.52
CA LEU A 513 12.46 -15.22 -22.32
C LEU A 513 12.07 -16.15 -21.15
N ASP A 514 11.76 -17.42 -21.43
CA ASP A 514 11.26 -18.40 -20.45
C ASP A 514 12.36 -19.14 -19.64
N ASP A 515 13.64 -18.97 -19.97
CA ASP A 515 14.74 -19.72 -19.31
C ASP A 515 15.14 -19.17 -17.93
N PHE A 516 14.49 -18.10 -17.45
CA PHE A 516 14.74 -17.50 -16.14
C PHE A 516 13.45 -17.30 -15.35
N LYS A 517 12.93 -18.40 -14.79
CA LYS A 517 12.00 -18.33 -13.66
C LYS A 517 12.69 -17.65 -12.46
N PRO A 518 12.04 -16.69 -11.78
CA PRO A 518 12.58 -16.13 -10.55
C PRO A 518 12.68 -17.22 -9.47
N LEU A 519 13.82 -17.25 -8.77
CA LEU A 519 14.04 -18.04 -7.56
C LEU A 519 13.05 -17.58 -6.48
N GLY A 520 11.85 -18.15 -6.48
CA GLY A 520 10.79 -17.67 -5.59
C GLY A 520 9.49 -18.44 -5.58
N GLU A 521 9.42 -19.66 -6.11
CA GLU A 521 8.24 -20.53 -5.93
C GLU A 521 8.70 -21.96 -5.67
N ARG A 522 8.97 -22.27 -4.40
CA ARG A 522 9.07 -23.66 -3.92
C ARG A 522 7.66 -24.06 -3.45
N GLY A 523 6.85 -24.56 -4.38
CA GLY A 523 5.59 -25.23 -4.08
C GLY A 523 5.86 -26.68 -3.68
N ASP A 524 5.48 -27.03 -2.45
CA ASP A 524 5.49 -28.38 -1.92
C ASP A 524 4.72 -29.36 -2.82
N SER A 525 5.44 -30.26 -3.48
CA SER A 525 4.88 -31.54 -3.95
C SER A 525 5.96 -32.58 -4.19
N GLU A 526 6.66 -33.00 -3.14
CA GLU A 526 7.46 -34.24 -3.20
C GLU A 526 6.77 -35.33 -2.36
N ARG A 527 6.20 -36.31 -3.06
CA ARG A 527 5.97 -37.66 -2.51
C ARG A 527 7.33 -38.37 -2.38
N PRO A 528 7.55 -39.18 -1.33
CA PRO A 528 8.85 -39.80 -1.09
C PRO A 528 9.10 -40.99 -2.03
N PRO A 529 10.38 -41.33 -2.30
CA PRO A 529 10.77 -42.33 -3.28
C PRO A 529 10.61 -43.75 -2.73
N THR A 530 10.13 -44.65 -3.59
CA THR A 530 10.09 -46.09 -3.36
C THR A 530 11.49 -46.69 -3.52
N ALA A 531 12.01 -47.28 -2.44
CA ALA A 531 13.18 -48.14 -2.47
C ALA A 531 12.82 -49.48 -3.10
N ARG A 532 13.62 -49.92 -4.10
CA ARG A 532 13.55 -51.27 -4.67
C ARG A 532 14.65 -52.16 -4.09
N ASP A 533 14.21 -53.36 -3.77
CA ASP A 533 14.93 -54.64 -3.79
C ASP A 533 15.91 -54.95 -2.65
N ARG A 534 15.52 -55.85 -1.74
CA ARG A 534 15.91 -57.29 -1.79
C ARG A 534 15.33 -58.12 -0.61
N PRO A 535 15.37 -59.47 -0.64
CA PRO A 535 14.17 -60.28 -0.89
C PRO A 535 13.86 -61.30 0.23
N ASP A 536 12.80 -62.07 -0.02
CA ASP A 536 12.53 -63.43 0.47
C ASP A 536 12.31 -63.66 1.97
N ASP A 537 11.05 -63.96 2.32
CA ASP A 537 10.61 -65.30 2.77
C ASP A 537 9.49 -65.25 3.83
N ALA A 538 8.40 -65.96 3.49
CA ALA A 538 7.58 -66.79 4.38
C ALA A 538 6.79 -66.12 5.54
N LEU A 539 5.56 -66.49 5.88
CA LEU A 539 4.53 -67.37 5.36
C LEU A 539 3.28 -67.08 6.26
N TRP A 540 2.10 -66.89 5.66
CA TRP A 540 0.77 -67.37 6.12
C TRP A 540 0.23 -67.01 7.52
N ALA A 541 -0.84 -66.20 7.54
CA ALA A 541 -2.22 -66.60 7.87
C ALA A 541 -3.14 -65.37 7.89
#